data_AF-A0A5K7TVT0-F1
#
_entry.id   AF-A0A5K7TVT0-F1
#
_cell.length_a   1.000
_cell.length_b   1.000
_cell.length_c   1.000
_cell.angle_alpha   90.00
_cell.angle_beta   90.00
_cell.angle_gamma   90.00
#
_symmetry.space_group_name_H-M   'P 1'
#
loop_
_entity.id
_entity.type
_entity.pdbx_description
1 polymer ?
#
loop_
_entity_poly.entity_id
_entity_poly.type
_entity_poly.pdbx_seq_one_letter_code
_entity_poly.pdbx_strand_id
1 'polypeptide(L)'
;MKPRPPAQSLDTVITEAASWCLRLHDEGCSAEDHAAFALWLQADPLHAFEYGKMLEIWDLSDQLANHPASASTLLTNAAPREGRHD
;
A
#
# COMPACT_ATOMS: atom_id res chain seq x y z
N MET A 1 -3.76 -30.35 20.85
CA MET A 1 -3.20 -29.43 19.85
C MET A 1 -4.19 -28.29 19.68
N LYS A 2 -3.81 -27.04 19.97
CA LYS A 2 -4.67 -25.90 19.67
C LYS A 2 -4.79 -25.84 18.14
N PRO A 3 -6.01 -25.78 17.56
CA PRO A 3 -6.15 -25.63 16.12
C PRO A 3 -5.40 -24.36 15.71
N ARG A 4 -4.52 -24.49 14.71
CA ARG A 4 -3.91 -23.34 14.03
C ARG A 4 -5.09 -22.47 13.55
N PRO A 5 -5.17 -21.18 13.93
CA PRO A 5 -6.18 -20.29 13.38
C PRO A 5 -6.09 -20.37 11.85
N PRO A 6 -7.20 -20.23 11.11
CA PRO A 6 -7.11 -20.17 9.66
C PRO A 6 -6.07 -19.10 9.32
N ALA A 7 -5.05 -19.46 8.54
CA ALA A 7 -4.11 -18.48 8.02
C ALA A 7 -4.95 -17.34 7.45
N GLN A 8 -4.68 -16.10 7.88
CA GLN A 8 -5.45 -14.94 7.42
C GLN A 8 -5.49 -14.98 5.89
N SER A 9 -6.69 -14.80 5.32
CA SER A 9 -6.82 -14.73 3.87
C SER A 9 -5.99 -13.56 3.33
N LEU A 10 -5.44 -13.73 2.13
CA LEU A 10 -4.64 -12.70 1.49
C LEU A 10 -5.37 -11.35 1.42
N ASP A 11 -6.67 -11.36 1.08
CA ASP A 11 -7.51 -10.15 1.08
C ASP A 11 -7.56 -9.44 2.45
N THR A 12 -7.55 -10.20 3.54
CA THR A 12 -7.50 -9.65 4.90
C THR A 12 -6.16 -8.97 5.14
N VAL A 13 -5.06 -9.63 4.80
CA VAL A 13 -3.71 -9.08 4.96
C VAL A 13 -3.53 -7.81 4.13
N ILE A 14 -4.01 -7.82 2.88
CA ILE A 14 -4.00 -6.64 2.00
C ILE A 14 -4.77 -5.48 2.63
N THR A 15 -5.95 -5.75 3.19
CA THR A 15 -6.78 -4.74 3.84
C THR A 15 -6.10 -4.18 5.11
N GLU A 16 -5.50 -5.04 5.93
CA GLU A 16 -4.74 -4.64 7.11
C GLU A 16 -3.51 -3.81 6.73
N ALA A 17 -2.75 -4.23 5.71
CA ALA A 17 -1.60 -3.50 5.19
C ALA A 17 -1.97 -2.08 4.74
N ALA A 18 -3.06 -1.94 3.97
CA ALA A 18 -3.56 -0.63 3.55
C ALA A 18 -3.99 0.24 4.75
N SER A 19 -4.63 -0.37 5.75
CA SER A 19 -5.06 0.31 6.97
C SER A 19 -3.87 0.83 7.80
N TRP A 20 -2.81 0.04 7.92
CA TRP A 20 -1.57 0.46 8.56
C TRP A 20 -0.86 1.56 7.78
N CYS A 21 -0.87 1.49 6.45
CA CYS A 21 -0.30 2.53 5.60
C CYS A 21 -0.98 3.88 5.86
N LEU A 22 -2.32 3.93 5.91
CA LEU A 22 -3.05 5.15 6.23
C LEU A 22 -2.71 5.68 7.63
N ARG A 23 -2.64 4.80 8.63
CA ARG A 23 -2.41 5.19 10.03
C ARG A 23 -0.98 5.69 10.29
N LEU A 24 0.02 5.08 9.67
CA LEU A 24 1.43 5.46 9.88
C LEU A 24 1.82 6.75 9.16
N HIS A 25 1.09 7.11 8.10
CA HIS A 25 1.27 8.38 7.41
C HIS A 25 0.39 9.52 7.97
N ASP A 26 -0.47 9.22 8.96
CA ASP A 26 -1.23 10.23 9.70
C ASP A 26 -0.34 10.92 10.75
N GLU A 27 -0.48 12.24 10.88
CA GLU A 27 0.30 13.06 11.82
C GLU A 27 0.04 12.70 13.30
N GLY A 28 -1.07 12.03 13.60
CA GLY A 28 -1.46 11.59 14.93
C GLY A 28 -0.94 10.21 15.34
N CYS A 29 -0.05 9.58 14.56
CA CYS A 29 0.43 8.24 14.86
C CYS A 29 1.16 8.17 16.22
N SER A 30 0.71 7.28 17.10
CA SER A 30 1.23 7.16 18.46
C SER A 30 2.26 6.04 18.60
N ALA A 31 3.05 6.06 19.66
CA ALA A 31 4.00 4.98 19.95
C ALA A 31 3.30 3.61 20.13
N GLU A 32 2.04 3.61 20.59
CA GLU A 32 1.23 2.40 20.70
C GLU A 32 0.86 1.83 19.33
N ASP A 33 0.55 2.69 18.36
CA ASP A 33 0.28 2.27 16.97
C ASP A 33 1.52 1.66 16.33
N HIS A 34 2.69 2.25 16.55
CA HIS A 34 3.96 1.69 16.08
C HIS A 34 4.26 0.32 16.71
N ALA A 35 3.97 0.15 17.99
CA ALA A 35 4.14 -1.14 18.67
C ALA A 35 3.16 -2.19 18.15
N ALA A 36 1.89 -1.82 17.94
CA ALA A 36 0.88 -2.69 17.38
C ALA A 36 1.21 -3.10 15.93
N PHE A 37 1.72 -2.15 15.13
CA PHE A 37 2.20 -2.41 13.78
C PHE A 37 3.39 -3.38 13.77
N ALA A 38 4.37 -3.19 14.66
CA ALA A 38 5.50 -4.09 14.80
C ALA A 38 5.06 -5.51 15.18
N LEU A 39 4.07 -5.65 16.08
CA LEU A 39 3.49 -6.95 16.43
C LEU A 39 2.80 -7.60 15.23
N TRP A 40 2.05 -6.82 14.44
CA TRP A 40 1.40 -7.31 13.23
C TRP A 40 2.42 -7.78 12.19
N LEU A 41 3.49 -7.02 11.92
CA LEU A 41 4.56 -7.41 11.01
C LEU A 41 5.24 -8.72 11.41
N GLN A 42 5.47 -8.93 12.71
CA GLN A 42 6.14 -10.12 13.23
C GLN A 42 5.24 -11.34 13.32
N ALA A 43 3.92 -11.18 13.14
CA ALA A 43 2.96 -12.27 13.21
C ALA A 43 3.06 -13.21 12.00
N ASP A 44 3.29 -12.66 10.80
CA ASP A 44 3.43 -13.43 9.57
C ASP A 44 4.34 -12.71 8.55
N PRO A 45 5.32 -13.38 7.92
CA PRO A 45 6.17 -12.77 6.90
C PRO A 45 5.38 -12.24 5.68
N LEU A 46 4.18 -12.75 5.41
CA LEU A 46 3.29 -12.23 4.37
C LEU A 46 2.85 -10.79 4.65
N HIS A 47 2.71 -10.41 5.93
CA HIS A 47 2.32 -9.06 6.32
C HIS A 47 3.36 -8.04 5.87
N ALA A 48 4.65 -8.35 6.06
CA ALA A 48 5.74 -7.50 5.60
C ALA A 48 5.76 -7.37 4.07
N PHE A 49 5.49 -8.46 3.35
CA PHE A 49 5.44 -8.46 1.89
C PHE A 49 4.29 -7.60 1.34
N GLU A 50 3.07 -7.80 1.85
CA GLU A 50 1.90 -7.03 1.39
C GLU A 50 1.96 -5.57 1.82
N TYR A 51 2.50 -5.28 3.01
CA TYR A 51 2.74 -3.90 3.44
C TYR A 51 3.77 -3.19 2.55
N GLY A 52 4.84 -3.87 2.15
CA GLY A 52 5.82 -3.32 1.19
C GLY A 52 5.17 -2.85 -0.11
N LYS A 53 4.24 -3.64 -0.66
CA LYS A 53 3.49 -3.26 -1.87
C LYS A 53 2.60 -2.03 -1.66
N MET A 54 1.98 -1.90 -0.48
CA MET A 54 1.18 -0.71 -0.15
C MET A 54 2.05 0.54 0.03
N LEU A 55 3.26 0.38 0.55
CA LEU A 55 4.24 1.47 0.63
C LEU A 55 4.69 1.95 -0.76
N GLU A 56 4.94 1.03 -1.71
CA GLU A 56 5.30 1.42 -3.08
C GLU A 56 4.22 2.28 -3.74
N ILE A 57 2.94 1.93 -3.55
CA ILE A 57 1.82 2.71 -4.07
C ILE A 57 1.76 4.09 -3.40
N TRP A 58 1.98 4.15 -2.10
CA TRP A 58 1.98 5.40 -1.34
C TRP A 58 3.12 6.33 -1.77
N ASP A 59 4.34 5.80 -1.86
CA ASP A 59 5.54 6.53 -2.30
C ASP A 59 5.35 7.10 -3.72
N LEU A 60 4.82 6.31 -4.65
CA LEU A 60 4.49 6.80 -5.99
C LEU A 60 3.46 7.94 -5.97
N SER A 61 2.47 7.84 -5.08
CA SER A 61 1.42 8.87 -4.93
C SER A 61 1.98 10.17 -4.32
N ASP A 62 2.89 10.06 -3.36
CA ASP A 62 3.59 11.20 -2.75
C ASP A 62 4.50 11.90 -3.77
N GLN A 63 5.29 11.13 -4.52
CA GLN A 63 6.11 11.66 -5.62
C GLN A 63 5.26 12.41 -6.66
N LEU A 64 4.08 11.89 -6.99
CA LEU A 64 3.15 12.53 -7.92
C LEU A 64 2.66 13.89 -7.40
N ALA A 65 2.30 13.96 -6.11
CA ALA A 65 1.86 15.19 -5.46
C ALA A 65 2.98 16.23 -5.40
N ASN A 66 4.21 15.80 -5.15
CA ASN A 66 5.38 16.66 -5.03
C ASN A 66 5.98 17.09 -6.39
N HIS A 67 5.68 16.36 -7.47
CA HIS A 67 6.12 16.67 -8.84
C HIS A 67 4.94 16.80 -9.82
N PRO A 68 4.11 17.86 -9.71
CA PRO A 68 2.91 18.02 -10.53
C PRO A 68 3.20 18.13 -12.04
N ALA A 69 4.38 18.59 -12.42
CA ALA A 69 4.82 18.62 -13.82
C ALA A 69 5.04 17.21 -14.42
N SER A 70 5.55 16.27 -13.62
CA SER A 70 5.72 14.86 -14.02
C SER A 70 4.40 14.09 -13.98
N ALA A 71 3.48 14.49 -13.10
CA ALA A 71 2.16 13.89 -12.99
C ALA A 71 1.35 13.98 -14.28
N SER A 72 1.43 15.13 -14.95
CA SER A 72 0.77 15.33 -16.24
C SER A 72 1.30 14.37 -17.30
N THR A 73 2.60 14.05 -17.33
CA THR A 73 3.18 13.13 -18.31
C THR A 73 2.82 11.66 -18.06
N LEU A 74 2.80 11.22 -16.80
CA LEU A 74 2.43 9.84 -16.45
C LEU A 74 0.95 9.56 -16.69
N LEU A 75 0.06 10.51 -16.37
CA LEU A 75 -1.38 10.37 -16.59
C LEU A 75 -1.77 10.52 -18.07
N THR A 76 -1.00 11.29 -18.85
CA THR A 76 -1.20 11.51 -20.30
C THR A 76 -0.60 10.43 -21.18
N ASN A 77 0.32 9.58 -20.71
CA ASN A 77 0.88 8.50 -21.53
C ASN A 77 -0.04 7.26 -21.69
N ALA A 78 -1.32 7.36 -21.35
CA ALA A 78 -2.34 6.51 -21.95
C ALA A 78 -2.37 6.81 -23.45
N ALA A 79 -1.73 5.95 -24.23
CA ALA A 79 -1.45 6.08 -25.67
C ALA A 79 -2.53 6.84 -26.47
N PRO A 80 -2.14 7.59 -27.52
CA PRO A 80 -3.12 8.01 -28.52
C PRO A 80 -3.76 6.73 -29.07
N ARG A 81 -5.08 6.61 -28.91
CA ARG A 81 -5.92 5.72 -29.70
C ARG A 81 -5.78 6.16 -31.16
N GLU A 82 -4.71 5.68 -31.80
CA GLU A 82 -4.39 5.92 -33.20
C GLU A 82 -5.61 5.50 -34.02
N GLY A 83 -6.17 6.48 -34.72
CA GLY A 83 -7.34 6.30 -35.55
C GLY A 83 -7.07 5.24 -36.61
N ARG A 84 -7.89 4.20 -36.62
CA ARG A 84 -8.04 3.34 -37.80
C ARG A 84 -9.08 4.01 -38.69
N HIS A 85 -8.61 4.79 -39.65
CA HIS A 85 -9.39 5.27 -40.78
C HIS A 85 -8.78 4.61 -42.02
N ASP A 86 -9.49 3.62 -42.55
CA ASP A 86 -9.52 3.26 -43.98
C ASP A 86 -10.92 2.67 -44.27
#